data_AF-A0A9D8BK08-F1
#
_entry.id   AF-A0A9D8BK08-F1
#
_cell.length_a   1.000
_cell.length_b   1.000
_cell.length_c   1.000
_cell.angle_alpha   90.00
_cell.angle_beta   90.00
_cell.angle_gamma   90.00
#
_symmetry.space_group_name_H-M   'P 1'
#
loop_
_entity.id
_entity.type
_entity.pdbx_description
1 polymer ?
#
loop_
_entity_poly.entity_id
_entity_poly.type
_entity_poly.pdbx_seq_one_letter_code
_entity_poly.pdbx_strand_id
1 'polypeptide(L)'
;MNHLLHNQQLHRVVTLLDREEIDFLDKLSKDAQFSTGIKLSRTQILRALVEAMHALGLRTRGIDSEDTLVKKITKILKQKTEK
;
A
#
# COMPACT_ATOMS: atom_id res chain seq x y z
N MET A 1 20.99 11.42 27.16
CA MET A 1 19.61 11.22 26.65
C MET A 1 19.75 10.85 25.18
N ASN A 2 19.95 9.56 24.90
CA ASN A 2 20.41 9.09 23.60
C ASN A 2 19.23 9.04 22.61
N HIS A 3 19.32 9.89 21.58
CA HIS A 3 18.49 9.77 20.39
C HIS A 3 18.83 8.48 19.65
N LEU A 4 17.98 7.46 19.75
CA LEU A 4 18.01 6.30 18.87
C LEU A 4 17.44 6.71 17.50
N LEU A 5 18.30 7.27 16.65
CA LEU A 5 18.02 7.43 15.23
C LEU A 5 17.97 6.02 14.61
N HIS A 6 16.77 5.46 14.47
CA HIS A 6 16.57 4.33 13.56
C HIS A 6 16.88 4.83 12.15
N ASN A 7 18.08 4.53 11.66
CA ASN A 7 18.45 4.72 10.27
C ASN A 7 17.66 3.73 9.41
N GLN A 8 16.39 4.02 9.14
CA GLN A 8 15.58 3.24 8.22
C GLN A 8 16.07 3.49 6.80
N GLN A 9 16.99 2.64 6.36
CA GLN A 9 17.51 2.67 5.00
C GLN A 9 16.36 2.37 4.04
N LEU A 10 15.89 3.40 3.33
CA LEU A 10 14.88 3.23 2.30
C LEU A 10 15.53 2.61 1.06
N HIS A 11 14.95 1.51 0.58
CA HIS A 11 15.36 0.87 -0.67
C HIS A 11 14.44 1.29 -1.81
N ARG A 12 15.02 1.65 -2.96
CA ARG A 12 14.27 1.97 -4.17
C ARG A 12 13.79 0.68 -4.82
N VAL A 13 12.49 0.57 -5.03
CA VAL A 13 11.85 -0.47 -5.84
C VAL A 13 11.36 0.16 -7.14
N VAL A 14 11.52 -0.53 -8.25
CA VAL A 14 10.97 -0.15 -9.55
C VAL A 14 9.95 -1.21 -9.94
N THR A 15 8.76 -0.78 -10.32
CA THR A 15 7.68 -1.65 -10.79
C THR A 15 7.17 -1.13 -12.11
N LEU A 16 6.56 -2.02 -12.89
CA LEU A 16 5.79 -1.67 -14.08
C LEU A 16 4.32 -1.69 -13.67
N LEU A 17 3.59 -0.65 -14.07
CA LEU A 17 2.15 -0.56 -13.90
C LEU A 17 1.56 -0.13 -15.24
N ASP A 18 0.40 -0.66 -15.56
CA ASP A 18 -0.33 -0.22 -16.72
C ASP A 18 -0.97 1.16 -16.51
N ARG A 19 -1.65 1.64 -17.55
CA ARG A 19 -2.28 2.97 -17.50
C ARG A 19 -3.41 3.04 -16.48
N GLU A 20 -4.21 1.98 -16.34
CA GLU A 20 -5.36 1.95 -15.44
C GLU A 20 -4.90 1.97 -13.98
N GLU A 21 -3.84 1.23 -13.65
CA GLU A 21 -3.21 1.21 -12.34
C GLU A 21 -2.59 2.58 -11.99
N ILE A 22 -1.94 3.24 -12.94
CA ILE A 22 -1.41 4.60 -12.74
C ILE A 22 -2.55 5.61 -12.54
N ASP A 23 -3.62 5.52 -13.34
CA ASP A 23 -4.78 6.40 -13.23
C ASP A 23 -5.48 6.22 -11.87
N PHE A 24 -5.53 4.99 -11.33
CA PHE A 24 -6.00 4.73 -9.98
C PHE A 24 -5.17 5.45 -8.91
N LEU A 25 -3.83 5.36 -8.97
CA LEU A 25 -2.95 6.06 -8.03
C LEU A 25 -3.08 7.58 -8.12
N ASP A 26 -3.23 8.12 -9.34
CA ASP A 26 -3.43 9.55 -9.55
C ASP A 26 -4.78 10.04 -9.06
N LYS A 27 -5.83 9.21 -9.18
CA LYS A 27 -7.14 9.50 -8.60
C LYS A 27 -7.05 9.59 -7.08
N LEU A 28 -6.41 8.64 -6.40
CA LEU A 28 -6.19 8.69 -4.95
C LEU A 28 -5.42 9.95 -4.52
N SER A 29 -4.40 10.34 -5.28
CA SER A 29 -3.63 11.57 -5.04
C SER A 29 -4.52 12.82 -5.12
N LYS A 30 -5.34 12.91 -6.18
CA LYS A 30 -6.29 14.01 -6.38
C LYS A 30 -7.35 14.04 -5.30
N ASP A 31 -7.96 12.90 -4.98
CA ASP A 31 -9.00 12.81 -3.96
C ASP A 31 -8.48 13.26 -2.60
N ALA A 32 -7.26 12.84 -2.21
CA ALA A 32 -6.60 13.33 -1.00
C ALA A 32 -6.38 14.85 -1.04
N GLN A 33 -5.93 15.39 -2.18
CA GLN A 33 -5.69 16.83 -2.35
C GLN A 33 -7.01 17.64 -2.27
N PHE A 34 -8.08 17.17 -2.91
CA PHE A 34 -9.36 17.86 -2.89
C PHE A 34 -10.07 17.79 -1.54
N SER A 35 -9.93 16.67 -0.82
CA SER A 35 -10.60 16.46 0.47
C SER A 35 -9.84 17.06 1.66
N THR A 36 -8.51 17.01 1.65
CA THR A 36 -7.68 17.40 2.81
C THR A 36 -6.70 18.53 2.52
N GLY A 37 -6.57 18.94 1.26
CA GLY A 37 -5.53 19.88 0.81
C GLY A 37 -4.14 19.25 0.66
N ILE A 38 -3.94 18.00 1.07
CA ILE A 38 -2.65 17.32 1.05
C ILE A 38 -2.51 16.49 -0.21
N LYS A 39 -1.45 16.77 -0.98
CA LYS A 39 -1.09 15.96 -2.16
C LYS A 39 -0.22 14.78 -1.74
N LEU A 40 -0.74 13.57 -1.88
CA LEU A 40 0.02 12.33 -1.70
C LEU A 40 0.73 11.93 -3.01
N SER A 41 2.04 11.68 -2.96
CA SER A 41 2.75 11.09 -4.10
C SER A 41 2.40 9.62 -4.28
N ARG A 42 2.57 9.11 -5.52
CA ARG A 42 2.38 7.68 -5.83
C ARG A 42 3.19 6.77 -4.89
N THR A 43 4.43 7.15 -4.59
CA THR A 43 5.29 6.41 -3.66
C THR A 43 4.74 6.40 -2.23
N GLN A 44 4.20 7.52 -1.75
CA GLN A 44 3.57 7.57 -0.42
C GLN A 44 2.32 6.71 -0.36
N ILE A 45 1.51 6.70 -1.42
CA ILE A 45 0.32 5.85 -1.52
C ILE A 45 0.75 4.38 -1.47
N LEU A 46 1.69 3.97 -2.32
CA LEU A 46 2.20 2.58 -2.34
C LEU A 46 2.79 2.17 -0.98
N ARG A 47 3.56 3.05 -0.34
CA ARG A 47 4.12 2.79 1.00
C ARG A 47 3.01 2.59 2.03
N ALA A 48 2.01 3.47 2.05
CA ALA A 48 0.88 3.36 2.97
C ALA A 48 0.07 2.07 2.75
N LEU A 49 -0.11 1.65 1.49
CA LEU A 49 -0.75 0.38 1.15
C LEU A 49 0.04 -0.82 1.70
N VAL A 50 1.36 -0.84 1.52
CA VAL A 50 2.23 -1.91 2.06
C VAL A 50 2.18 -1.94 3.59
N GLU A 51 2.30 -0.78 4.24
CA GLU A 51 2.19 -0.66 5.70
C GLU A 51 0.83 -1.17 6.21
N ALA A 52 -0.27 -0.79 5.54
CA ALA A 52 -1.61 -1.25 5.89
C ALA A 52 -1.74 -2.77 5.74
N MET A 53 -1.26 -3.37 4.65
CA MET A 53 -1.30 -4.82 4.43
C MET A 53 -0.49 -5.58 5.47
N HIS A 54 0.67 -5.03 5.87
CA HIS A 54 1.49 -5.59 6.95
C HIS A 54 0.76 -5.54 8.30
N ALA A 55 0.15 -4.39 8.63
CA ALA A 55 -0.63 -4.21 9.86
C ALA A 55 -1.89 -5.10 9.91
N LEU A 56 -2.48 -5.42 8.75
CA LEU A 56 -3.59 -6.37 8.66
C LEU A 56 -3.18 -7.83 8.91
N GLY A 57 -1.88 -8.11 9.09
CA GLY A 57 -1.38 -9.45 9.38
C GLY A 57 -1.51 -10.39 8.19
N LEU A 58 -1.38 -9.87 6.97
CA LEU A 58 -1.38 -10.68 5.75
C LEU A 58 -0.32 -11.79 5.89
N ARG A 59 -0.79 -13.04 5.97
CA ARG A 59 0.10 -14.20 6.10
C ARG A 59 0.76 -14.49 4.76
N THR A 60 2.08 -14.46 4.73
CA THR A 60 2.89 -14.73 3.53
C THR A 60 2.90 -16.21 3.12
N ARG A 61 2.47 -17.13 4.00
CA ARG A 61 2.45 -18.57 3.71
C ARG A 61 1.48 -18.89 2.58
N GLY A 62 1.97 -19.58 1.54
CA GLY A 62 1.21 -20.02 0.39
C GLY A 62 0.86 -18.90 -0.59
N ILE A 63 1.67 -17.85 -0.66
CA ILE A 63 1.65 -16.88 -1.76
C ILE A 63 2.71 -17.35 -2.74
N ASP A 64 2.28 -17.78 -3.91
CA ASP A 64 3.12 -18.33 -4.99
C ASP A 64 3.00 -17.53 -6.29
N SER A 65 2.07 -16.58 -6.35
CA SER A 65 1.76 -15.77 -7.52
C SER A 65 1.08 -14.46 -7.12
N GLU A 66 1.10 -13.49 -8.03
CA GLU A 66 0.40 -12.21 -7.84
C GLU A 66 -1.12 -12.40 -7.67
N ASP A 67 -1.71 -13.34 -8.42
CA ASP A 67 -3.13 -13.68 -8.29
C ASP A 67 -3.47 -14.24 -6.89
N THR A 68 -2.63 -15.13 -6.34
CA THR A 68 -2.87 -15.66 -4.98
C THR A 68 -2.71 -14.60 -3.90
N LEU A 69 -1.81 -13.63 -4.11
CA LEU A 69 -1.67 -12.45 -3.25
C LEU A 69 -2.95 -11.60 -3.30
N VAL A 70 -3.43 -11.23 -4.49
CA VAL A 70 -4.64 -10.41 -4.69
C VAL A 70 -5.87 -11.07 -4.06
N LYS A 71 -6.06 -12.38 -4.28
CA LYS A 71 -7.17 -13.15 -3.69
C LYS A 71 -7.13 -13.13 -2.17
N LYS A 72 -5.94 -13.28 -1.57
CA LYS A 72 -5.78 -13.25 -0.11
C LYS A 72 -6.05 -11.88 0.49
N ILE A 73 -5.51 -10.82 -0.12
CA ILE A 73 -5.77 -9.43 0.30
C ILE A 73 -7.28 -9.17 0.27
N THR A 74 -7.93 -9.50 -0.86
CA THR A 74 -9.37 -9.30 -1.03
C THR A 74 -10.20 -10.07 0.00
N LYS A 75 -9.79 -11.30 0.32
CA LYS A 75 -10.45 -12.11 1.35
C LYS A 75 -10.36 -11.47 2.74
N ILE A 76 -9.18 -10.95 3.11
CA ILE A 76 -8.98 -10.28 4.41
C ILE A 76 -9.84 -9.02 4.51
N LEU A 77 -9.91 -8.22 3.44
CA LEU A 77 -10.71 -7.00 3.41
C LEU A 77 -12.21 -7.30 3.54
N LYS A 78 -12.72 -8.31 2.83
CA LYS A 78 -14.14 -8.72 2.95
C LYS A 78 -14.50 -9.17 4.37
N GLN A 79 -13.64 -9.97 5.01
CA GLN A 79 -13.89 -10.48 6.37
C GLN A 79 -13.90 -9.40 7.44
N LYS A 80 -13.27 -8.24 7.20
CA LYS A 80 -13.28 -7.12 8.14
C LYS A 80 -14.46 -6.16 7.95
N THR A 81 -15.11 -6.15 6.80
CA THR A 81 -16.27 -5.29 6.54
C THR A 81 -17.59 -5.88 7.07
N GLU A 82 -17.62 -7.19 7.32
CA GLU A 82 -18.80 -7.92 7.83
C GLU A 82 -18.82 -8.07 9.37
N LYS A 83 -17.90 -7.41 10.08
CA LYS A 83 -17.83 -7.36 11.54
C LYS A 83 -17.93 -5.93 12.04
#